data_AF-A0A397SL10-F1
#
_entry.id   AF-A0A397SL10-F1
#
_cell.length_a   1.000
_cell.length_b   1.000
_cell.length_c   1.000
_cell.angle_alpha   90.00
_cell.angle_beta   90.00
_cell.angle_gamma   90.00
#
_symmetry.space_group_name_H-M   'P 1'
#
loop_
_entity.id
_entity.type
_entity.pdbx_description
1 polymer ?
#
loop_
_entity_poly.entity_id
_entity_poly.type
_entity_poly.pdbx_seq_one_letter_code
_entity_poly.pdbx_strand_id
1 'polypeptide(L)'
;MKLRTKLGWCAYICVILIFCLYAFAILSLEIAKIALFNQTNGELKVHIIDYIYLAQLICGLLYSCCCSCCDTRETRYNSYTNGSATTLTTTIFILYMCLTIHEMGDIPFFCPADYPYTSPLIRTACQVRAANLLLIWILAGLSVITILTVCVIFIVFSLTTKKSDAIDNV
;
A
#
# COMPACT_ATOMS: atom_id res chain seq x y z
N MET A 1 -23.54 -18.57 17.53
CA MET A 1 -22.74 -18.85 16.31
C MET A 1 -23.00 -17.85 15.16
N LYS A 2 -24.25 -17.53 14.79
CA LYS A 2 -24.59 -16.57 13.71
C LYS A 2 -24.17 -15.10 13.93
N LEU A 3 -24.07 -14.63 15.19
CA LEU A 3 -23.67 -13.24 15.50
C LEU A 3 -22.16 -13.01 15.32
N ARG A 4 -21.33 -14.01 15.68
CA ARG A 4 -19.87 -13.97 15.56
C ARG A 4 -19.40 -14.00 14.11
N THR A 5 -20.13 -14.71 13.25
CA THR A 5 -19.87 -14.70 11.81
C THR A 5 -20.25 -13.35 11.19
N LYS A 6 -21.43 -12.79 11.46
CA LYS A 6 -21.84 -11.48 10.92
C LYS A 6 -20.92 -10.32 11.35
N LEU A 7 -20.47 -10.30 12.60
CA LEU A 7 -19.51 -9.30 13.09
C LEU A 7 -18.16 -9.41 12.39
N GLY A 8 -17.68 -10.63 12.12
CA GLY A 8 -16.45 -10.87 11.37
C GLY A 8 -16.52 -10.38 9.93
N TRP A 9 -17.65 -10.59 9.24
CA TRP A 9 -17.88 -10.08 7.88
C TRP A 9 -17.90 -8.55 7.83
N CYS A 10 -18.57 -7.89 8.78
CA CYS A 10 -18.58 -6.43 8.86
C CYS A 10 -17.16 -5.88 9.08
N ALA A 11 -16.41 -6.43 10.03
CA ALA A 11 -15.03 -6.01 10.29
C ALA A 11 -14.12 -6.19 9.06
N TYR A 12 -14.26 -7.32 8.36
CA TYR A 12 -13.51 -7.60 7.14
C TYR A 12 -13.81 -6.60 6.01
N ILE A 13 -15.09 -6.29 5.78
CA ILE A 13 -15.49 -5.28 4.80
C ILE A 13 -14.93 -3.90 5.19
N CYS A 14 -15.00 -3.53 6.46
CA CYS A 14 -14.43 -2.26 6.94
C CYS A 14 -12.91 -2.19 6.68
N VAL A 15 -12.18 -3.27 6.92
CA VAL A 15 -10.73 -3.32 6.62
C VAL A 15 -10.49 -3.11 5.13
N ILE A 16 -11.19 -3.84 4.25
CA ILE A 16 -11.05 -3.68 2.79
C ILE A 16 -11.32 -2.22 2.38
N LEU A 17 -12.40 -1.61 2.87
CA LEU A 17 -12.74 -0.23 2.54
C LEU A 17 -11.64 0.74 2.96
N ILE A 18 -11.05 0.56 4.15
CA ILE A 18 -9.93 1.37 4.61
C ILE A 18 -8.74 1.22 3.63
N PHE A 19 -8.36 -0.01 3.28
CA PHE A 19 -7.27 -0.25 2.32
C PHE A 19 -7.54 0.38 0.95
N CYS A 20 -8.78 0.31 0.44
CA CYS A 20 -9.18 0.99 -0.80
C CYS A 20 -9.04 2.51 -0.70
N LEU A 21 -9.52 3.12 0.39
CA LEU A 21 -9.41 4.57 0.59
C LEU A 21 -7.94 5.03 0.64
N TYR A 22 -7.07 4.26 1.31
CA TYR A 22 -5.63 4.53 1.31
C TYR A 22 -5.03 4.44 -0.09
N ALA A 23 -5.38 3.41 -0.86
CA ALA A 23 -4.88 3.25 -2.22
C ALA A 23 -5.30 4.41 -3.14
N PHE A 24 -6.55 4.89 -3.04
CA PHE A 24 -7.01 6.07 -3.78
C PHE A 24 -6.32 7.37 -3.33
N ALA A 25 -6.04 7.52 -2.04
CA ALA A 25 -5.32 8.68 -1.53
C ALA A 25 -3.87 8.73 -2.06
N ILE A 26 -3.16 7.59 -2.03
CA ILE A 26 -1.80 7.48 -2.58
C ILE A 26 -1.82 7.75 -4.09
N LEU A 27 -2.77 7.16 -4.83
CA LEU A 27 -2.92 7.41 -6.27
C LEU A 27 -3.09 8.91 -6.56
N SER A 28 -3.96 9.58 -5.80
CA SER A 28 -4.27 11.00 -5.98
C SER A 28 -3.05 11.88 -5.69
N LEU A 29 -2.29 11.56 -4.64
CA LEU A 29 -1.07 12.28 -4.29
C LEU A 29 0.07 12.05 -5.30
N GLU A 30 0.21 10.84 -5.84
CA GLU A 30 1.21 10.56 -6.88
C GLU A 30 0.92 11.36 -8.16
N ILE A 31 -0.35 11.42 -8.58
CA ILE A 31 -0.78 12.26 -9.72
C ILE A 31 -0.50 13.74 -9.42
N ALA A 32 -0.84 14.20 -8.22
CA ALA A 32 -0.60 15.58 -7.81
C ALA A 32 0.90 15.93 -7.79
N LYS A 33 1.75 15.01 -7.31
CA LYS A 33 3.22 15.14 -7.31
C LYS A 33 3.71 15.37 -8.74
N ILE A 34 3.36 14.46 -9.66
CA ILE A 34 3.80 14.54 -11.08
C ILE A 34 3.32 15.84 -11.72
N ALA A 35 2.05 16.23 -11.49
CA ALA A 35 1.49 17.46 -12.04
C ALA A 35 2.21 18.71 -11.53
N LEU A 36 2.53 18.78 -10.24
CA LEU A 36 3.26 19.90 -9.63
C LEU A 36 4.70 19.96 -10.13
N PHE A 37 5.40 18.83 -10.20
CA PHE A 37 6.79 18.78 -10.68
C PHE A 37 6.89 19.29 -12.11
N ASN A 38 5.95 18.92 -12.98
CA ASN A 38 5.90 19.41 -14.36
C ASN A 38 5.68 20.93 -14.46
N GLN A 39 5.07 21.56 -13.45
CA GLN A 39 4.87 23.02 -13.38
C GLN A 39 6.09 23.78 -12.86
N THR A 40 7.13 23.10 -12.34
CA THR A 40 8.32 23.76 -11.76
C THR A 40 9.36 24.20 -12.80
N ASN A 41 9.02 24.19 -14.09
CA ASN A 41 9.93 24.55 -15.19
C ASN A 41 11.30 23.83 -15.13
N GLY A 42 11.32 22.60 -14.60
CA GLY A 42 12.52 21.76 -14.52
C GLY A 42 13.34 21.88 -13.23
N GLU A 43 12.92 22.69 -12.27
CA GLU A 43 13.56 22.74 -10.94
C GLU A 43 13.39 21.42 -10.18
N LEU A 44 12.19 20.84 -10.22
CA LEU A 44 11.94 19.46 -9.80
C LEU A 44 11.76 18.58 -11.03
N LYS A 45 12.47 17.45 -11.06
CA LYS A 45 12.45 16.52 -12.20
C LYS A 45 11.56 15.33 -11.89
N VAL A 46 10.63 15.04 -12.81
CA VAL A 46 9.86 13.80 -12.78
C VAL A 46 10.74 12.67 -13.31
N HIS A 47 10.80 11.56 -12.58
CA HIS A 47 11.57 10.40 -12.97
C HIS A 47 10.65 9.35 -13.63
N ILE A 48 11.22 8.50 -14.49
CA ILE A 48 10.46 7.41 -15.13
C ILE A 48 9.83 6.48 -14.09
N ILE A 49 10.48 6.33 -12.92
CA ILE A 49 9.99 5.48 -11.83
C ILE A 49 8.66 5.98 -11.24
N ASP A 50 8.37 7.28 -11.28
CA ASP A 50 7.09 7.83 -10.80
C ASP A 50 5.93 7.31 -11.66
N TYR A 51 6.13 7.23 -12.98
CA TYR A 51 5.14 6.68 -13.90
C TYR A 51 4.98 5.17 -13.76
N ILE A 52 6.09 4.45 -13.55
CA ILE A 52 6.04 2.99 -13.29
C ILE A 52 5.26 2.72 -12.01
N TYR A 53 5.52 3.49 -10.96
CA TYR A 53 4.82 3.38 -9.69
C TYR A 53 3.33 3.73 -9.83
N LEU A 54 2.99 4.80 -10.55
CA LEU A 54 1.62 5.17 -10.86
C LEU A 54 0.87 4.07 -11.64
N ALA A 55 1.52 3.49 -12.66
CA ALA A 55 0.95 2.39 -13.43
C ALA A 55 0.69 1.16 -12.55
N GLN A 56 1.62 0.83 -11.64
CA GLN A 56 1.44 -0.26 -10.67
C GLN A 56 0.22 -0.02 -9.77
N LEU A 57 0.01 1.20 -9.26
CA LEU A 57 -1.16 1.54 -8.44
C LEU A 57 -2.47 1.37 -9.22
N ILE A 58 -2.52 1.86 -10.46
CA ILE A 58 -3.70 1.73 -11.33
C ILE A 58 -3.99 0.25 -11.63
N CYS A 59 -2.98 -0.51 -12.04
CA CYS A 59 -3.12 -1.95 -12.30
C CYS A 59 -3.60 -2.71 -11.06
N GLY A 60 -3.06 -2.39 -9.87
CA GLY A 60 -3.49 -2.99 -8.61
C GLY A 60 -4.96 -2.70 -8.27
N LEU A 61 -5.40 -1.46 -8.44
CA LEU A 61 -6.80 -1.06 -8.23
C LEU A 61 -7.75 -1.74 -9.23
N LEU A 62 -7.38 -1.79 -10.50
CA LEU A 62 -8.16 -2.47 -11.54
C LEU A 62 -8.26 -3.97 -11.27
N TYR A 63 -7.16 -4.62 -10.88
CA TYR A 63 -7.18 -6.03 -10.50
C TYR A 63 -8.12 -6.29 -9.31
N SER A 64 -8.03 -5.48 -8.25
CA SER A 64 -8.91 -5.59 -7.09
C SER A 64 -10.39 -5.38 -7.45
N CYS A 65 -10.70 -4.46 -8.36
CA CYS A 65 -12.07 -4.15 -8.79
C CYS A 65 -12.65 -5.26 -9.70
N CYS A 66 -11.88 -5.69 -10.71
CA CYS A 66 -12.30 -6.70 -11.68
C CYS A 66 -12.48 -8.09 -11.04
N CYS A 67 -11.60 -8.50 -10.13
CA CYS A 67 -11.72 -9.80 -9.46
C CYS A 67 -12.87 -9.83 -8.44
N SER A 68 -13.22 -8.71 -7.80
CA SER A 68 -14.34 -8.64 -6.86
C SER A 68 -15.71 -8.68 -7.55
N CYS A 69 -15.79 -8.24 -8.81
CA CYS A 69 -17.03 -8.20 -9.58
C CYS A 69 -17.27 -9.46 -10.44
N CYS A 70 -16.22 -10.22 -10.78
CA CYS A 70 -16.29 -11.31 -11.76
C CYS A 70 -16.10 -12.73 -11.18
N ASP A 71 -15.76 -12.90 -9.90
CA ASP A 71 -15.47 -14.24 -9.37
C ASP A 71 -16.69 -14.94 -8.76
N THR A 72 -17.42 -15.61 -9.64
CA THR A 72 -18.15 -16.85 -9.32
C THR A 72 -17.56 -18.00 -10.16
N ARG A 73 -16.34 -18.51 -9.86
CA ARG A 73 -15.99 -19.96 -9.93
C ARG A 73 -14.47 -20.24 -9.96
N GLU A 74 -14.12 -21.22 -9.11
CA GLU A 74 -12.94 -22.12 -9.17
C GLU A 74 -11.53 -21.55 -8.94
N THR A 75 -11.25 -21.22 -7.67
CA THR A 75 -9.90 -20.95 -7.17
C THR A 75 -9.11 -22.23 -6.88
N ARG A 76 -8.41 -22.78 -7.89
CA ARG A 76 -7.28 -23.71 -7.66
C ARG A 76 -5.96 -23.31 -8.34
N TYR A 77 -5.94 -22.25 -9.15
CA TYR A 77 -4.75 -21.77 -9.86
C TYR A 77 -4.04 -20.57 -9.21
N ASN A 78 -4.55 -20.05 -8.08
CA ASN A 78 -4.21 -18.71 -7.56
C ASN A 78 -3.11 -18.66 -6.47
N SER A 79 -2.52 -19.77 -6.04
CA SER A 79 -1.51 -19.71 -4.96
C SER A 79 -0.13 -19.23 -5.44
N TYR A 80 0.25 -19.57 -6.69
CA TYR A 80 1.56 -19.21 -7.25
C TYR A 80 1.60 -17.77 -7.79
N THR A 81 0.47 -17.26 -8.30
CA THR A 81 0.31 -15.90 -8.85
C THR A 81 0.20 -14.83 -7.77
N ASN A 82 -0.36 -15.14 -6.60
CA ASN A 82 -0.46 -14.18 -5.50
C ASN A 82 0.88 -13.94 -4.78
N GLY A 83 1.75 -14.96 -4.72
CA GLY A 83 3.11 -14.81 -4.18
C GLY A 83 4.05 -14.00 -5.09
N SER A 84 3.87 -14.08 -6.41
CA SER A 84 4.69 -13.31 -7.37
C SER A 84 4.26 -11.84 -7.48
N ALA A 85 2.95 -11.55 -7.37
CA ALA A 85 2.43 -10.19 -7.41
C ALA A 85 2.84 -9.35 -6.17
N THR A 86 2.89 -9.98 -5.00
CA THR A 86 3.28 -9.33 -3.73
C THR A 86 4.78 -9.01 -3.67
N THR A 87 5.62 -9.92 -4.17
CA THR A 87 7.08 -9.72 -4.26
C THR A 87 7.45 -8.65 -5.29
N LEU A 88 6.78 -8.62 -6.44
CA LEU A 88 6.96 -7.58 -7.46
C LEU A 88 6.59 -6.18 -6.93
N THR A 89 5.44 -6.06 -6.25
CA THR A 89 4.97 -4.79 -5.68
C THR A 89 5.95 -4.24 -4.65
N THR A 90 6.45 -5.11 -3.76
CA THR A 90 7.44 -4.73 -2.74
C THR A 90 8.76 -4.28 -3.38
N THR A 91 9.20 -4.94 -4.44
CA THR A 91 10.43 -4.60 -5.17
C THR A 91 10.30 -3.23 -5.84
N ILE A 92 9.19 -2.96 -6.52
CA ILE A 92 8.93 -1.65 -7.15
C ILE A 92 8.92 -0.54 -6.10
N PHE A 93 8.34 -0.79 -4.93
CA PHE A 93 8.34 0.18 -3.83
C PHE A 93 9.76 0.49 -3.33
N ILE A 94 10.58 -0.52 -3.08
CA ILE A 94 11.98 -0.30 -2.65
C ILE A 94 12.75 0.47 -3.72
N LEU A 95 12.59 0.11 -4.99
CA LEU A 95 13.23 0.82 -6.10
C LEU A 95 12.77 2.29 -6.19
N TYR A 96 11.46 2.54 -6.05
CA TYR A 96 10.91 3.88 -5.99
C TYR A 96 11.55 4.70 -4.87
N MET A 97 11.61 4.16 -3.65
CA MET A 97 12.24 4.83 -2.51
C MET A 97 13.72 5.17 -2.76
N CYS A 98 14.50 4.21 -3.27
CA CYS A 98 15.92 4.41 -3.54
C CYS A 98 16.17 5.43 -4.64
N LEU A 99 15.36 5.41 -5.72
CA LEU A 99 15.54 6.30 -6.87
C LEU A 99 15.01 7.71 -6.63
N THR A 100 14.06 7.90 -5.70
CA THR A 100 13.45 9.20 -5.41
C THR A 100 14.01 9.87 -4.16
N ILE A 101 14.96 9.26 -3.44
CA ILE A 101 15.48 9.80 -2.18
C ILE A 101 16.10 11.19 -2.32
N HIS A 102 16.77 11.45 -3.44
CA HIS A 102 17.46 12.72 -3.74
C HIS A 102 16.70 13.63 -4.70
N GLU A 103 15.44 13.33 -5.03
CA GLU A 103 14.68 14.11 -6.04
C GLU A 103 14.39 15.56 -5.64
N MET A 104 14.48 15.86 -4.33
CA MET A 104 14.23 17.18 -3.76
C MET A 104 15.50 17.99 -3.49
N GLY A 105 16.68 17.47 -3.85
CA GLY A 105 17.96 18.12 -3.57
C GLY A 105 18.14 18.40 -2.07
N ASP A 106 18.37 19.67 -1.74
CA ASP A 106 18.63 20.13 -0.37
C ASP A 106 17.35 20.41 0.45
N ILE A 107 16.16 20.28 -0.15
CA ILE A 107 14.90 20.55 0.54
C ILE A 107 14.69 19.48 1.63
N PRO A 108 14.55 19.87 2.91
CA PRO A 108 14.35 18.92 4.00
C PRO A 108 13.01 18.21 3.90
N PHE A 109 12.99 16.95 4.36
CA PHE A 109 11.86 16.02 4.20
C PHE A 109 10.52 16.55 4.74
N PHE A 110 10.53 17.26 5.87
CA PHE A 110 9.30 17.74 6.53
C PHE A 110 8.78 19.08 5.99
N CYS A 111 9.41 19.64 4.96
CA CYS A 111 8.98 20.86 4.29
C CYS A 111 8.66 22.03 5.25
N PRO A 112 9.62 22.45 6.10
CA PRO A 112 9.39 23.41 7.16
C PRO A 112 9.20 24.81 6.57
N ALA A 113 8.40 25.64 7.25
CA ALA A 113 7.95 26.93 6.70
C ALA A 113 9.07 27.98 6.56
N ASP A 114 10.17 27.80 7.29
CA ASP A 114 11.35 28.67 7.35
C ASP A 114 12.41 28.30 6.30
N TYR A 115 12.24 27.21 5.55
CA TYR A 115 13.14 26.88 4.45
C TYR A 115 12.99 27.89 3.27
N PRO A 116 14.10 28.36 2.66
CA PRO A 116 14.06 29.32 1.57
C PRO A 116 13.64 28.70 0.23
N TYR A 117 12.36 28.40 0.08
CA TYR A 117 11.80 27.93 -1.19
C TYR A 117 11.90 29.01 -2.27
N THR A 118 12.27 28.63 -3.49
CA THR A 118 12.27 29.53 -4.65
C THR A 118 10.87 30.00 -5.01
N SER A 119 9.84 29.18 -4.75
CA SER A 119 8.44 29.52 -4.99
C SER A 119 7.48 28.76 -4.05
N PRO A 120 6.25 29.28 -3.84
CA PRO A 120 5.21 28.56 -3.09
C PRO A 120 4.78 27.25 -3.76
N LEU A 121 4.96 27.14 -5.09
CA LEU A 121 4.71 25.92 -5.85
C LEU A 121 5.60 24.77 -5.35
N ILE A 122 6.89 25.04 -5.12
CA ILE A 122 7.84 24.03 -4.66
C ILE A 122 7.61 23.62 -3.22
N ARG A 123 7.21 24.56 -2.38
CA ARG A 123 6.76 24.22 -1.03
C ARG A 123 5.57 23.26 -1.06
N THR A 124 4.60 23.52 -1.94
CA THR A 124 3.43 22.63 -2.12
C THR A 124 3.85 21.27 -2.67
N ALA A 125 4.72 21.24 -3.68
CA ALA A 125 5.26 20.00 -4.24
C ALA A 125 5.99 19.16 -3.18
N CYS A 126 6.74 19.82 -2.28
CA CYS A 126 7.36 19.19 -1.12
C CYS A 126 6.33 18.56 -0.19
N GLN A 127 5.30 19.30 0.20
CA GLN A 127 4.28 18.81 1.11
C GLN A 127 3.51 17.62 0.52
N VAL A 128 3.17 17.68 -0.78
CA VAL A 128 2.50 16.57 -1.48
C VAL A 128 3.37 15.32 -1.50
N ARG A 129 4.66 15.47 -1.84
CA ARG A 129 5.62 14.34 -1.80
C ARG A 129 5.75 13.75 -0.39
N ALA A 130 5.91 14.59 0.62
CA ALA A 130 6.04 14.14 2.01
C ALA A 130 4.78 13.40 2.49
N ALA A 131 3.60 13.94 2.18
CA ALA A 131 2.32 13.29 2.48
C ALA A 131 2.18 11.94 1.78
N ASN A 132 2.56 11.87 0.49
CA ASN A 132 2.55 10.62 -0.27
C ASN A 132 3.44 9.56 0.39
N LEU A 133 4.67 9.93 0.71
CA LEU A 133 5.63 9.02 1.36
C LEU A 133 5.11 8.52 2.71
N LEU A 134 4.55 9.42 3.53
CA LEU A 134 3.97 9.06 4.82
C LEU A 134 2.81 8.07 4.67
N LEU A 135 1.89 8.29 3.72
CA LEU A 135 0.79 7.36 3.47
C LEU A 135 1.30 5.99 3.05
N ILE A 136 2.33 5.93 2.20
CA ILE A 136 2.89 4.65 1.77
C ILE A 136 3.53 3.91 2.96
N TRP A 137 4.29 4.60 3.82
CA TRP A 137 4.86 3.99 5.02
C TRP A 137 3.81 3.53 6.03
N ILE A 138 2.73 4.30 6.23
CA ILE A 138 1.61 3.91 7.08
C ILE A 138 0.96 2.64 6.53
N LEU A 139 0.71 2.58 5.22
CA LEU A 139 0.12 1.41 4.57
C LEU A 139 1.02 0.17 4.69
N ALA A 140 2.33 0.34 4.52
CA ALA A 140 3.31 -0.74 4.71
C ALA A 140 3.35 -1.22 6.17
N GLY A 141 3.29 -0.31 7.15
CA GLY A 141 3.21 -0.68 8.56
C GLY A 141 1.94 -1.46 8.89
N LEU A 142 0.78 -1.00 8.41
CA LEU A 142 -0.50 -1.68 8.59
C LEU A 142 -0.54 -3.06 7.93
N SER A 143 0.07 -3.23 6.75
CA SER A 143 0.14 -4.53 6.08
C SER A 143 1.00 -5.53 6.87
N VAL A 144 2.15 -5.11 7.40
CA VAL A 144 2.99 -5.95 8.27
C VAL A 144 2.24 -6.38 9.52
N ILE A 145 1.56 -5.46 10.21
CA ILE A 145 0.75 -5.79 11.40
C ILE A 145 -0.34 -6.80 11.04
N THR A 146 -1.01 -6.62 9.90
CA THR A 146 -2.05 -7.54 9.43
C THR A 146 -1.48 -8.94 9.17
N ILE A 147 -0.32 -9.05 8.52
CA ILE A 147 0.35 -10.35 8.29
C ILE A 147 0.70 -11.02 9.63
N LEU A 148 1.31 -10.28 10.56
CA LEU A 148 1.68 -10.82 11.87
C LEU A 148 0.47 -11.32 12.65
N THR A 149 -0.62 -10.57 12.67
CA THR A 149 -1.86 -11.01 13.34
C THR A 149 -2.44 -12.28 12.73
N VAL A 150 -2.48 -12.39 11.39
CA VAL A 150 -2.92 -13.62 10.70
C VAL A 150 -2.01 -14.80 11.04
N CYS A 151 -0.69 -14.61 11.03
CA CYS A 151 0.28 -15.64 11.40
C CYS A 151 0.07 -16.13 12.85
N VAL A 152 -0.11 -15.21 13.81
CA VAL A 152 -0.36 -15.56 15.21
C VAL A 152 -1.66 -16.36 15.35
N ILE A 153 -2.75 -15.92 14.71
CA ILE A 153 -4.03 -16.64 14.72
C ILE A 153 -3.86 -18.06 14.17
N PHE A 154 -3.14 -18.20 13.05
CA PHE A 154 -2.89 -19.51 12.42
C PHE A 154 -2.06 -20.44 13.31
N ILE A 155 -1.02 -19.91 13.97
CA ILE A 155 -0.19 -20.68 14.90
C ILE A 155 -1.03 -21.13 16.10
N VAL A 156 -1.78 -20.23 16.73
CA VAL A 156 -2.64 -20.56 17.87
C VAL A 156 -3.65 -21.63 17.49
N PHE A 157 -4.31 -21.49 16.33
CA PHE A 157 -5.24 -22.48 15.83
C PHE A 157 -4.58 -23.86 15.64
N SER A 158 -3.41 -23.90 15.00
CA SER A 158 -2.62 -25.12 14.77
C SER A 158 -2.18 -25.81 16.07
N LEU A 159 -1.90 -25.04 17.12
CA LEU A 159 -1.58 -25.58 18.45
C LEU A 159 -2.83 -26.14 19.14
N THR A 160 -3.98 -25.49 18.98
CA THR A 160 -5.24 -25.98 19.56
C THR A 160 -5.74 -27.27 18.91
N THR A 161 -5.55 -27.44 17.59
CA THR A 161 -5.93 -28.68 16.89
C THR A 161 -5.04 -29.84 17.30
N LYS A 162 -3.70 -29.65 17.33
CA LYS A 162 -2.75 -30.67 17.81
C LYS A 162 -3.03 -31.13 19.23
N LYS A 163 -3.50 -30.21 20.10
CA LYS A 163 -3.88 -30.55 21.48
C LYS A 163 -5.16 -31.40 21.54
N SER A 164 -6.13 -31.16 20.65
CA SER A 164 -7.36 -31.96 20.57
C SER A 164 -7.05 -33.40 20.14
N ASP A 165 -6.26 -33.56 19.07
CA ASP A 165 -5.89 -34.89 18.54
C ASP A 165 -5.09 -35.72 19.55
N ALA A 166 -4.35 -35.09 20.47
CA ALA A 166 -3.61 -35.78 21.52
C ALA A 166 -4.47 -36.26 22.70
N ILE A 167 -5.66 -35.67 22.91
CA ILE A 167 -6.58 -36.05 23.99
C ILE A 167 -7.51 -37.19 23.53
N ASP A 168 -7.90 -37.21 22.25
CA ASP A 168 -8.81 -38.24 21.71
C ASP A 168 -8.12 -39.61 21.47
N ASN A 169 -6.79 -39.70 21.64
CA ASN A 169 -5.99 -40.92 21.45
C ASN A 169 -5.53 -41.58 22.79
N VAL A 170 -6.09 -41.17 23.92
CA VAL A 170 -5.85 -41.76 25.27
C VAL A 170 -7.16 -42.33 25.80
#